data_AF-A0A1F7BPU7-F1
#
_entry.id   AF-A0A1F7BPU7-F1
#
_cell.length_a   1.000
_cell.length_b   1.000
_cell.length_c   1.000
_cell.angle_alpha   90.00
_cell.angle_beta   90.00
_cell.angle_gamma   90.00
#
_symmetry.space_group_name_H-M   'P 1'
#
loop_
_entity.id
_entity.type
_entity.pdbx_description
1 polymer ?
#
loop_
_entity_poly.entity_id
_entity_poly.type
_entity_poly.pdbx_seq_one_letter_code
_entity_poly.pdbx_strand_id
1 'polypeptide(L)'
;MARNAIPILLLVLVIGGIYLYQAGYLSGRESGLVVAFQKIAEGENAAISKRVNYRIQTADELAQLWRDLNMEESPPAVDFSKSEVAGVFAGLAPSSGYGIGVIKVVDSKKTRTVLIELTRSDSECGYKHDAVSPFELIVFPRTTLRLTHIDQPVSVQCPQQ
;
A
#
# COMPACT_ATOMS: atom_id res chain seq x y z
N MET A 1 -75.67 24.63 6.92
CA MET A 1 -75.38 23.22 7.28
C MET A 1 -74.02 22.85 6.70
N ALA A 2 -73.20 22.19 7.51
CA ALA A 2 -71.74 22.09 7.43
C ALA A 2 -71.14 21.50 6.14
N ARG A 3 -69.90 21.88 5.83
CA ARG A 3 -68.88 20.95 5.27
C ARG A 3 -67.46 21.45 5.50
N ASN A 4 -66.93 20.98 6.63
CA ASN A 4 -65.62 20.38 6.87
C ASN A 4 -64.36 21.08 6.34
N ALA A 5 -63.62 21.68 7.28
CA ALA A 5 -62.19 21.91 7.21
C ALA A 5 -61.43 20.56 7.22
N ILE A 6 -60.43 20.43 6.35
CA ILE A 6 -59.39 19.40 6.40
C ILE A 6 -58.07 20.15 6.61
N PRO A 7 -57.46 20.14 7.81
CA PRO A 7 -56.15 20.75 8.00
C PRO A 7 -55.08 19.85 7.37
N ILE A 8 -54.31 20.44 6.45
CA ILE A 8 -53.12 19.85 5.83
C ILE A 8 -52.07 19.66 6.94
N LEU A 9 -52.11 18.51 7.58
CA LEU A 9 -51.10 18.02 8.52
C LEU A 9 -50.25 16.99 7.76
N LEU A 10 -48.92 17.03 7.96
CA LEU A 10 -47.91 16.04 7.54
C LEU A 10 -47.31 16.20 6.12
N LEU A 11 -46.47 17.21 5.92
CA LEU A 11 -45.45 17.15 4.84
C LEU A 11 -44.19 18.00 5.12
N VAL A 12 -43.64 17.95 6.34
CA VAL A 12 -42.37 18.64 6.66
C VAL A 12 -41.34 17.75 7.38
N LEU A 13 -41.63 16.49 7.69
CA LEU A 13 -40.72 15.60 8.44
C LEU A 13 -39.99 14.53 7.62
N VAL A 14 -39.76 14.76 6.32
CA VAL A 14 -38.91 13.84 5.51
C VAL A 14 -37.64 14.52 4.97
N ILE A 15 -37.61 15.85 4.84
CA ILE A 15 -36.44 16.54 4.30
C ILE A 15 -35.40 16.84 5.41
N GLY A 16 -35.82 17.10 6.64
CA GLY A 16 -34.89 17.36 7.76
C GLY A 16 -34.12 16.13 8.26
N GLY A 17 -34.68 14.92 8.10
CA GLY A 17 -34.03 13.67 8.49
C GLY A 17 -33.01 13.14 7.48
N ILE A 18 -33.15 13.52 6.20
CA ILE A 18 -32.24 13.10 5.12
C ILE A 18 -30.97 13.96 5.09
N TYR A 19 -31.06 15.25 5.43
CA TYR A 19 -29.87 16.12 5.54
C TYR A 19 -28.98 15.78 6.74
N LEU A 20 -29.52 15.17 7.80
CA LEU A 20 -28.73 14.71 8.94
C LEU A 20 -28.17 13.29 8.79
N TYR A 21 -28.63 12.51 7.81
CA TYR A 21 -28.06 11.19 7.53
C TYR A 21 -26.74 11.27 6.74
N GLN A 22 -26.46 12.40 6.08
CA GLN A 22 -25.22 12.57 5.31
C GLN A 22 -24.05 13.13 6.13
N ALA A 23 -24.30 13.65 7.34
CA ALA A 23 -23.24 14.13 8.24
C ALA A 23 -22.42 13.00 8.90
N GLY A 24 -22.81 11.73 8.70
CA GLY A 24 -22.05 10.55 9.12
C GLY A 24 -21.00 10.06 8.11
N TYR A 25 -20.94 10.66 6.92
CA TYR A 25 -19.96 10.33 5.86
C TYR A 25 -18.69 11.18 5.90
N LEU A 26 -18.44 11.88 7.01
CA LEU A 26 -17.10 12.33 7.32
C LEU A 26 -16.27 11.10 7.68
N SER A 27 -15.88 10.42 6.60
CA SER A 27 -14.85 9.41 6.51
C SER A 27 -13.83 9.66 7.61
N GLY A 28 -13.83 8.77 8.60
CA GLY A 28 -12.88 8.78 9.68
C GLY A 28 -11.49 8.80 9.08
N ARG A 29 -10.90 9.99 9.02
CA ARG A 29 -9.48 10.17 8.73
C ARG A 29 -8.80 9.64 9.99
N GLU A 30 -8.56 8.33 10.06
CA GLU A 30 -7.67 7.79 11.07
C GLU A 30 -6.36 8.57 10.95
N SER A 31 -6.12 9.43 11.93
CA SER A 31 -4.91 10.25 12.01
C SER A 31 -3.79 9.33 12.45
N GLY A 32 -3.25 8.60 11.48
CA GLY A 32 -2.11 7.72 11.71
C GLY A 32 -0.81 8.52 11.76
N LEU A 33 0.14 8.06 12.57
CA LEU A 33 1.48 8.63 12.66
C LEU A 33 2.32 8.16 11.48
N VAL A 34 2.93 9.09 10.76
CA VAL A 34 3.84 8.74 9.65
C VAL A 34 5.14 8.20 10.23
N VAL A 35 5.54 7.03 9.75
CA VAL A 35 6.76 6.34 10.17
C VAL A 35 7.81 6.56 9.10
N ALA A 36 8.97 7.07 9.50
CA ALA A 36 10.13 7.17 8.61
C ALA A 36 10.66 5.76 8.29
N PHE A 37 11.06 5.57 7.04
CA PHE A 37 11.69 4.35 6.57
C PHE A 37 12.85 4.70 5.63
N GLN A 38 13.73 3.74 5.42
CA GLN A 38 14.84 3.84 4.46
C GLN A 38 14.76 2.66 3.50
N LYS A 39 14.88 2.92 2.20
CA LYS A 39 15.06 1.89 1.18
C LYS A 39 16.45 1.31 1.29
N ILE A 40 16.54 -0.02 1.36
CA ILE A 40 17.81 -0.75 1.50
C ILE A 40 18.13 -1.62 0.30
N ALA A 41 17.12 -1.97 -0.51
CA ALA A 41 17.32 -2.63 -1.80
C ALA A 41 16.07 -2.47 -2.67
N GLU A 42 16.28 -2.54 -3.98
CA GLU A 42 15.22 -2.64 -4.99
C GLU A 42 15.74 -3.44 -6.19
N GLY A 43 14.82 -3.95 -7.01
CA GLY A 43 15.19 -4.60 -8.25
C GLY A 43 14.00 -5.17 -9.01
N GLU A 44 14.28 -5.69 -10.20
CA GLU A 44 13.26 -6.16 -11.14
C GLU A 44 13.29 -7.68 -11.35
N ASN A 45 14.19 -8.42 -10.71
CA ASN A 45 14.42 -9.84 -11.03
C ASN A 45 14.50 -10.75 -9.79
N ALA A 46 13.60 -10.56 -8.82
CA ALA A 46 13.53 -11.48 -7.67
C ALA A 46 13.13 -12.91 -8.09
N ALA A 47 13.67 -13.94 -7.44
CA ALA A 47 13.18 -15.31 -7.62
C ALA A 47 11.77 -15.55 -7.02
N ILE A 48 11.08 -14.49 -6.59
CA ILE A 48 9.75 -14.48 -5.99
C ILE A 48 8.74 -14.06 -7.05
N SER A 49 8.05 -15.05 -7.64
CA SER A 49 7.09 -14.84 -8.72
C SER A 49 5.65 -14.55 -8.26
N LYS A 50 5.40 -14.54 -6.94
CA LYS A 50 4.07 -14.28 -6.35
C LYS A 50 4.02 -12.89 -5.72
N ARG A 51 2.86 -12.23 -5.80
CA ARG A 51 2.57 -11.02 -5.00
C ARG A 51 2.56 -11.40 -3.51
N VAL A 52 3.56 -10.95 -2.77
CA VAL A 52 3.70 -11.22 -1.33
C VAL A 52 4.47 -10.09 -0.64
N ASN A 53 4.25 -9.93 0.66
CA ASN A 53 5.06 -9.05 1.51
C ASN A 53 5.63 -9.87 2.67
N TYR A 54 6.91 -9.68 2.97
CA TYR A 54 7.57 -10.31 4.10
C TYR A 54 7.85 -9.28 5.19
N ARG A 55 7.73 -9.73 6.45
CA ARG A 55 8.19 -9.00 7.63
C ARG A 55 9.42 -9.75 8.15
N ILE A 56 10.55 -9.07 8.20
CA ILE A 56 11.86 -9.63 8.53
C ILE A 56 12.31 -9.00 9.86
N GLN A 57 12.53 -9.84 10.86
CA GLN A 57 12.78 -9.41 12.23
C GLN A 57 14.13 -9.86 12.79
N THR A 58 14.90 -10.62 11.99
CA THR A 58 16.23 -11.12 12.35
C THR A 58 17.22 -10.98 11.20
N ALA A 59 18.51 -10.97 11.53
CA ALA A 59 19.58 -10.93 10.55
C ALA A 59 19.63 -12.20 9.68
N ASP A 60 19.31 -13.36 10.27
CA ASP A 60 19.30 -14.64 9.55
C ASP A 60 18.17 -14.69 8.51
N GLU A 61 16.98 -14.19 8.85
CA GLU A 61 15.87 -14.03 7.90
C GLU A 61 16.25 -13.08 6.76
N LEU A 62 16.90 -11.95 7.06
CA LEU A 62 17.36 -11.02 6.04
C LEU A 62 18.41 -11.66 5.12
N ALA A 63 19.37 -12.38 5.68
CA ALA A 63 20.41 -13.06 4.92
C ALA A 63 19.84 -14.17 4.03
N GLN A 64 18.82 -14.90 4.49
CA GLN A 64 18.10 -15.87 3.66
C GLN A 64 17.40 -15.18 2.50
N LEU A 65 16.64 -14.12 2.78
CA LEU A 65 15.97 -13.35 1.73
C LEU A 65 16.99 -12.81 0.72
N TRP A 66 18.13 -12.29 1.17
CA TRP A 66 19.19 -11.77 0.29
C TRP A 66 19.69 -12.81 -0.73
N ARG A 67 19.85 -14.07 -0.29
CA ARG A 67 20.19 -15.19 -1.17
C ARG A 67 19.08 -15.50 -2.18
N ASP A 68 17.82 -15.47 -1.73
CA ASP A 68 16.66 -15.71 -2.60
C ASP A 68 16.50 -14.62 -3.66
N LEU A 69 16.99 -13.41 -3.39
CA LEU A 69 17.06 -12.30 -4.35
C LEU A 69 18.28 -12.38 -5.27
N ASN A 70 19.17 -13.35 -5.07
CA ASN A 70 20.44 -13.50 -5.80
C ASN A 70 21.26 -12.20 -5.86
N MET A 71 21.27 -11.45 -4.75
CA MET A 71 22.06 -10.23 -4.64
C MET A 71 23.54 -10.60 -4.48
N GLU A 72 24.40 -10.00 -5.30
CA GLU A 72 25.85 -10.24 -5.24
C GLU A 72 26.48 -9.64 -3.97
N GLU A 73 25.94 -8.52 -3.50
CA GLU A 73 26.40 -7.85 -2.29
C GLU A 73 25.84 -8.49 -1.01
N SER A 74 26.54 -8.28 0.10
CA SER A 74 26.05 -8.71 1.42
C SER A 74 24.89 -7.82 1.89
N PRO A 75 23.93 -8.37 2.67
CA PRO A 75 22.86 -7.56 3.24
C PRO A 75 23.43 -6.48 4.16
N PRO A 76 22.82 -5.28 4.20
CA PRO A 76 23.25 -4.22 5.10
C PRO A 76 23.05 -4.64 6.56
N ALA A 77 23.94 -4.14 7.42
CA ALA A 77 23.82 -4.36 8.86
C ALA A 77 22.60 -3.60 9.42
N VAL A 78 21.62 -4.34 9.96
CA VAL A 78 20.43 -3.78 10.61
C VAL A 78 20.43 -4.14 12.09
N ASP A 79 20.24 -3.14 12.95
CA ASP A 79 20.02 -3.35 14.38
C ASP A 79 18.57 -3.82 14.61
N PHE A 80 18.34 -5.13 14.55
CA PHE A 80 17.02 -5.74 14.71
C PHE A 80 16.43 -5.59 16.12
N SER A 81 17.19 -5.10 17.10
CA SER A 81 16.62 -4.72 18.40
C SER A 81 15.80 -3.43 18.32
N LYS A 82 16.10 -2.56 17.34
CA LYS A 82 15.46 -1.25 17.15
C LYS A 82 14.67 -1.14 15.86
N SER A 83 14.99 -1.95 14.87
CA SER A 83 14.42 -1.88 13.52
C SER A 83 13.92 -3.23 13.05
N GLU A 84 13.11 -3.21 12.01
CA GLU A 84 12.72 -4.39 11.23
C GLU A 84 12.64 -4.03 9.76
N VAL A 85 12.60 -5.04 8.89
CA VAL A 85 12.59 -4.87 7.45
C VAL A 85 11.25 -5.36 6.88
N ALA A 86 10.70 -4.64 5.92
CA ALA A 86 9.64 -5.15 5.06
C ALA A 86 10.18 -5.33 3.65
N GLY A 87 9.93 -6.50 3.07
CA GLY A 87 10.12 -6.75 1.63
C GLY A 87 8.76 -6.79 0.95
N VAL A 88 8.59 -5.99 -0.11
CA VAL A 88 7.37 -5.97 -0.92
C VAL A 88 7.67 -6.51 -2.32
N PHE A 89 6.86 -7.46 -2.78
CA PHE A 89 7.09 -8.17 -4.05
C PHE A 89 5.86 -8.07 -4.93
N ALA A 90 6.03 -7.60 -6.17
CA ALA A 90 4.93 -7.48 -7.13
C ALA A 90 4.49 -8.84 -7.69
N GLY A 91 5.40 -9.82 -7.66
CA GLY A 91 5.26 -11.07 -8.41
C GLY A 91 5.65 -10.90 -9.87
N LEU A 92 5.38 -11.93 -10.68
CA LEU A 92 5.74 -11.93 -12.10
C LEU A 92 4.88 -10.94 -12.89
N ALA A 93 5.54 -10.05 -13.63
CA ALA A 93 4.97 -9.07 -14.51
C ALA A 93 5.48 -9.27 -15.96
N PRO A 94 4.71 -8.87 -16.98
CA PRO A 94 5.00 -9.23 -18.38
C PRO A 94 6.06 -8.35 -19.06
N SER A 95 6.47 -7.22 -18.47
CA SER A 95 7.46 -6.32 -19.06
C SER A 95 8.16 -5.46 -18.01
N SER A 96 9.30 -4.86 -18.38
CA SER A 96 10.09 -3.97 -17.50
C SER A 96 9.43 -2.62 -17.15
N GLY A 97 8.22 -2.34 -17.67
CA GLY A 97 7.44 -1.14 -17.32
C GLY A 97 6.59 -1.32 -16.05
N TYR A 98 6.67 -2.47 -15.41
CA TYR A 98 5.99 -2.78 -14.16
C TYR A 98 6.93 -2.58 -12.99
N GLY A 99 6.38 -2.07 -11.88
CA GLY A 99 7.17 -1.72 -10.71
C GLY A 99 6.40 -1.89 -9.41
N ILE A 100 7.15 -1.85 -8.32
CA ILE A 100 6.63 -1.80 -6.96
C ILE A 100 7.51 -0.90 -6.12
N GLY A 101 6.91 -0.08 -5.26
CA GLY A 101 7.68 0.76 -4.34
C GLY A 101 6.88 1.10 -3.09
N VAL A 102 7.57 1.31 -1.97
CA VAL A 102 6.92 1.80 -0.75
C VAL A 102 6.90 3.31 -0.76
N ILE A 103 5.70 3.89 -0.75
CA ILE A 103 5.53 5.35 -0.76
C ILE A 103 5.27 5.93 0.62
N LYS A 104 4.75 5.12 1.56
CA LYS A 104 4.44 5.59 2.91
C LYS A 104 4.30 4.44 3.91
N VAL A 105 4.70 4.68 5.15
CA VAL A 105 4.38 3.79 6.29
C VAL A 105 3.61 4.60 7.33
N VAL A 106 2.50 4.05 7.82
CA VAL A 106 1.60 4.75 8.75
C VAL A 106 1.20 3.83 9.89
N ASP A 107 1.36 4.31 11.12
CA ASP A 107 0.87 3.64 12.32
C ASP A 107 -0.51 4.15 12.71
N SER A 108 -1.46 3.23 12.86
CA SER A 108 -2.74 3.43 13.51
C SER A 108 -2.68 2.89 14.95
N LYS A 109 -3.83 2.88 15.65
CA LYS A 109 -3.91 2.32 17.01
C LYS A 109 -3.53 0.84 17.10
N LYS A 110 -3.68 0.06 16.03
CA LYS A 110 -3.51 -1.40 16.06
C LYS A 110 -2.66 -1.96 14.93
N THR A 111 -2.45 -1.19 13.87
CA THR A 111 -1.78 -1.66 12.66
C THR A 111 -0.72 -0.69 12.21
N ARG A 112 0.36 -1.24 11.65
CA ARG A 112 1.27 -0.50 10.78
C ARG A 112 0.90 -0.83 9.34
N THR A 113 0.50 0.18 8.57
CA THR A 113 0.14 0.01 7.16
C THR A 113 1.28 0.51 6.28
N VAL A 114 1.78 -0.37 5.42
CA VAL A 114 2.70 -0.04 4.32
C VAL A 114 1.85 0.29 3.08
N LEU A 115 1.89 1.53 2.62
CA LEU A 115 1.32 1.94 1.33
C LEU A 115 2.33 1.62 0.24
N ILE A 116 1.91 0.81 -0.70
CA ILE A 116 2.72 0.26 -1.77
C ILE A 116 2.16 0.79 -3.08
N GLU A 117 2.98 1.46 -3.87
CA GLU A 117 2.65 1.78 -5.25
C GLU A 117 2.92 0.56 -6.13
N LEU A 118 1.94 0.20 -6.98
CA LEU A 118 2.10 -0.81 -8.02
C LEU A 118 2.03 -0.11 -9.38
N THR A 119 3.19 0.07 -9.99
CA THR A 119 3.31 0.67 -11.31
C THR A 119 2.91 -0.35 -12.36
N ARG A 120 1.96 0.04 -13.21
CA ARG A 120 1.58 -0.71 -14.41
C ARG A 120 1.84 0.18 -15.60
N SER A 121 2.71 -0.26 -16.50
CA SER A 121 2.73 0.31 -17.82
C SER A 121 1.55 -0.20 -18.63
N ASP A 122 0.94 0.68 -19.41
CA ASP A 122 0.14 0.23 -20.55
C ASP A 122 1.07 -0.34 -21.64
N SER A 123 0.53 -1.19 -22.51
CA SER A 123 1.29 -1.94 -23.51
C SER A 123 1.89 -1.07 -24.63
N GLU A 124 1.66 0.25 -24.63
CA GLU A 124 1.97 1.14 -25.75
C GLU A 124 3.36 1.80 -25.64
N CYS A 125 4.04 1.65 -24.51
CA CYS A 125 5.28 2.39 -24.22
C CYS A 125 6.58 1.75 -24.70
N GLY A 126 6.52 0.71 -25.54
CA GLY A 126 7.71 0.09 -26.12
C GLY A 126 8.66 -0.55 -25.09
N TYR A 127 8.16 -0.91 -23.90
CA TYR A 127 8.94 -1.64 -22.90
C TYR A 127 9.38 -3.01 -23.43
N LYS A 128 10.53 -3.50 -22.95
CA LYS A 128 10.99 -4.85 -23.28
C LYS A 128 9.96 -5.87 -22.78
N HIS A 129 9.57 -6.79 -23.65
CA HIS A 129 8.65 -7.89 -23.34
C HIS A 129 9.33 -9.05 -22.62
N ASP A 130 10.24 -8.72 -21.70
CA ASP A 130 10.88 -9.70 -20.84
C ASP A 130 10.16 -9.68 -19.49
N ALA A 131 9.75 -10.85 -19.01
CA ALA A 131 9.04 -10.94 -17.75
C ALA A 131 9.98 -10.56 -16.59
N VAL A 132 9.48 -9.72 -15.70
CA VAL A 132 10.20 -9.19 -14.53
C VAL A 132 9.45 -9.52 -13.25
N SER A 133 10.14 -9.52 -12.12
CA SER A 133 9.60 -9.71 -10.77
C SER A 133 10.08 -8.60 -9.83
N PRO A 134 9.43 -7.41 -9.88
CA PRO A 134 9.82 -6.25 -9.10
C PRO A 134 9.70 -6.46 -7.59
N PHE A 135 10.64 -5.86 -6.85
CA PHE A 135 10.63 -5.83 -5.40
C PHE A 135 11.30 -4.58 -4.83
N GLU A 136 10.93 -4.25 -3.59
CA GLU A 136 11.61 -3.24 -2.77
C GLU A 136 11.72 -3.74 -1.32
N LEU A 137 12.87 -3.49 -0.68
CA LEU A 137 13.08 -3.72 0.74
C LEU A 137 13.31 -2.40 1.45
N ILE A 138 12.60 -2.20 2.56
CA ILE A 138 12.73 -1.03 3.41
C ILE A 138 13.00 -1.42 4.87
N VAL A 139 13.77 -0.59 5.57
CA VAL A 139 13.98 -0.67 7.01
C VAL A 139 13.22 0.44 7.72
N PHE A 140 12.60 0.12 8.86
CA PHE A 140 11.88 1.09 9.69
C PHE A 140 11.94 0.69 11.18
N PRO A 141 11.60 1.60 12.12
CA PRO A 141 11.63 1.30 13.55
C PRO A 141 10.78 0.08 13.90
N ARG A 142 11.26 -0.83 14.73
CA ARG A 142 10.55 -2.05 15.13
C ARG A 142 9.25 -1.70 15.87
N THR A 143 8.19 -2.48 15.63
CA THR A 143 6.91 -2.29 16.33
C THR A 143 6.27 -3.61 16.75
N THR A 144 5.34 -3.57 17.70
CA THR A 144 4.46 -4.71 18.03
C THR A 144 3.14 -4.67 17.27
N LEU A 145 2.86 -3.58 16.56
CA LEU A 145 1.66 -3.44 15.73
C LEU A 145 1.63 -4.52 14.65
N ARG A 146 0.42 -4.93 14.27
CA ARG A 146 0.23 -5.85 13.16
C ARG A 146 0.60 -5.13 11.86
N LEU A 147 1.49 -5.72 11.07
CA LEU A 147 1.83 -5.20 9.75
C LEU A 147 0.72 -5.53 8.74
N THR A 148 0.25 -4.53 8.01
CA THR A 148 -0.71 -4.63 6.91
C THR A 148 -0.23 -3.80 5.73
N HIS A 149 -0.90 -3.89 4.59
CA HIS A 149 -0.54 -3.11 3.41
C HIS A 149 -1.78 -2.60 2.68
N ILE A 150 -1.59 -1.54 1.89
CA ILE A 150 -2.55 -1.04 0.91
C ILE A 150 -1.79 -0.90 -0.40
N ASP A 151 -2.28 -1.58 -1.44
CA ASP A 151 -1.75 -1.47 -2.79
C ASP A 151 -2.47 -0.33 -3.52
N GLN A 152 -1.69 0.64 -4.00
CA GLN A 152 -2.14 1.76 -4.80
C GLN A 152 -1.67 1.54 -6.25
N PRO A 153 -2.55 1.07 -7.15
CA PRO A 153 -2.18 0.92 -8.55
C PRO A 153 -1.97 2.30 -9.19
N VAL A 154 -0.89 2.43 -9.95
CA VAL A 154 -0.58 3.64 -10.73
C VAL A 154 -0.30 3.23 -12.17
N SER A 155 -1.08 3.78 -13.09
CA SER A 155 -0.84 3.63 -14.52
C SER A 155 0.04 4.77 -15.00
N VAL A 156 1.17 4.43 -15.64
CA VAL A 156 2.08 5.43 -16.21
C VAL A 156 1.82 5.50 -17.70
N GLN A 157 1.49 6.70 -18.18
CA GLN A 157 1.40 7.00 -19.61
C GLN A 157 2.83 7.13 -20.16
N CYS A 158 3.03 6.71 -21.40
CA CYS A 158 4.35 6.71 -22.02
C CYS A 158 4.99 8.11 -21.97
N PRO A 159 6.27 8.23 -21.60
CA PRO A 159 6.97 9.50 -21.70
C PRO A 159 6.91 9.97 -23.15
N GLN A 160 6.35 11.16 -23.39
CA GLN A 160 6.43 11.79 -24.70
C GLN A 160 7.90 12.15 -24.96
N GLN A 161 8.49 11.52 -25.97
CA GLN A 161 9.85 11.81 -26.43
C GLN A 161 9.93 13.18 -27.12
#